data_AF-A0A522FMS8-F1
#
_entry.id   AF-A0A522FMS8-F1
#
_cell.length_a   1.000
_cell.length_b   1.000
_cell.length_c   1.000
_cell.angle_alpha   90.00
_cell.angle_beta   90.00
_cell.angle_gamma   90.00
#
_symmetry.space_group_name_H-M   'P 1'
#
loop_
_entity.id
_entity.type
_entity.pdbx_description
1 polymer ?
#
loop_
_entity_poly.entity_id
_entity_poly.type
_entity_poly.pdbx_seq_one_letter_code
_entity_poly.pdbx_strand_id
1 'polypeptide(L)'
;MDNDYKIIETKILKGRIPDFHEKRKVRISEAILFKLGTKNKPKKTHITTLFDSKEVCFYKPGKEYFRKANPNIHDMFPGIWNNGINEVDGWTFENLWEYLIKISIINQITFKKVLVILYRNCFLLDHLEIKPGKYRYHPSKSILDYIEKIEFGLKDGFLDKFNTKEIGLLEFLHFVDLLGWNEDVKYHTINGKPYFDSKNKKTGRINTIMNIIMKSIMVNEFILKININKFNLNLILSTLRKLINNNLIYKPTNREFINYLNPFLIK
;
A
#
# COMPACT_ATOMS: atom_id res chain seq x y z
N MET A 1 4.29 -4.94 -34.14
CA MET A 1 4.01 -6.39 -34.15
C MET A 1 4.28 -6.91 -32.75
N ASP A 2 3.22 -7.40 -32.13
CA ASP A 2 3.12 -7.88 -30.76
C ASP A 2 4.21 -8.90 -30.37
N ASN A 3 4.75 -8.76 -29.16
CA ASN A 3 4.76 -9.86 -28.18
C ASN A 3 5.25 -9.38 -26.80
N ASP A 4 4.55 -9.89 -25.78
CA ASP A 4 5.04 -10.11 -24.41
C ASP A 4 5.11 -8.96 -23.40
N TYR A 5 4.02 -8.21 -23.28
CA TYR A 5 3.59 -7.80 -21.94
C TYR A 5 2.57 -8.81 -21.45
N LYS A 6 3.03 -9.93 -20.89
CA LYS A 6 2.14 -10.87 -20.21
C LYS A 6 1.40 -10.09 -19.13
N ILE A 7 0.14 -9.74 -19.41
CA ILE A 7 -0.73 -9.05 -18.48
C ILE A 7 -0.86 -9.97 -17.29
N ILE A 8 -0.58 -9.47 -16.08
CA ILE A 8 -0.97 -10.19 -14.87
C ILE A 8 -2.48 -10.00 -14.75
N GLU A 9 -3.22 -10.86 -15.44
CA GLU A 9 -4.66 -10.93 -15.29
C GLU A 9 -4.97 -11.33 -13.86
N THR A 10 -5.59 -10.41 -13.13
CA THR A 10 -6.02 -10.67 -11.77
C THR A 10 -7.52 -10.88 -11.77
N LYS A 11 -7.96 -12.06 -11.34
CA LYS A 11 -9.39 -12.34 -11.16
C LYS A 11 -9.90 -11.62 -9.93
N ILE A 12 -11.08 -11.03 -10.04
CA ILE A 12 -11.79 -10.44 -8.92
C ILE A 12 -12.13 -11.54 -7.94
N LEU A 13 -11.76 -11.30 -6.68
CA LEU A 13 -12.06 -12.23 -5.62
C LEU A 13 -13.52 -12.04 -5.22
N LYS A 14 -14.36 -13.01 -5.59
CA LYS A 14 -15.76 -13.13 -5.13
C LYS A 14 -15.81 -14.22 -4.07
N GLY A 15 -16.41 -13.93 -2.91
CA GLY A 15 -16.60 -14.91 -1.84
C GLY A 15 -15.34 -15.12 -0.97
N ARG A 16 -15.19 -16.35 -0.46
CA ARG A 16 -14.11 -16.70 0.48
C ARG A 16 -12.81 -16.92 -0.28
N ILE A 17 -11.80 -16.10 0.01
CA ILE A 17 -10.43 -16.31 -0.48
C ILE A 17 -9.79 -17.40 0.40
N PRO A 18 -9.26 -18.49 -0.18
CA PRO A 18 -8.58 -19.54 0.56
C PRO A 18 -7.49 -18.96 1.47
N ASP A 19 -7.46 -19.42 2.72
CA ASP A 19 -6.48 -19.10 3.76
C ASP A 19 -6.25 -17.62 4.07
N PHE A 20 -6.98 -16.69 3.44
CA PHE A 20 -6.74 -15.25 3.59
C PHE A 20 -6.87 -14.78 5.05
N HIS A 21 -7.91 -15.22 5.75
CA HIS A 21 -8.07 -14.91 7.18
C HIS A 21 -7.01 -15.60 8.02
N GLU A 22 -6.60 -16.82 7.69
CA GLU A 22 -5.56 -17.54 8.44
C GLU A 22 -4.19 -16.88 8.26
N LYS A 23 -3.80 -16.50 7.03
CA LYS A 23 -2.59 -15.70 6.77
C LYS A 23 -2.58 -14.40 7.59
N ARG A 24 -3.73 -13.71 7.68
CA ARG A 24 -3.85 -12.49 8.50
C ARG A 24 -3.70 -12.80 9.98
N LYS A 25 -4.35 -13.85 10.50
CA LYS A 25 -4.20 -14.27 11.90
C LYS A 25 -2.75 -14.58 12.24
N VAL A 26 -2.05 -15.35 11.41
CA VAL A 26 -0.63 -15.68 11.60
C VAL A 26 0.23 -14.42 11.67
N ARG A 27 0.04 -13.50 10.73
CA ARG A 27 0.75 -12.21 10.71
C ARG A 27 0.44 -11.36 11.95
N ILE A 28 -0.81 -11.31 12.40
CA ILE A 28 -1.18 -10.59 13.64
C ILE A 28 -0.48 -11.23 14.85
N SER A 29 -0.54 -12.56 14.98
CA SER A 29 0.14 -13.30 16.06
C SER A 29 1.64 -13.01 16.09
N GLU A 30 2.29 -12.98 14.92
CA GLU A 30 3.70 -12.62 14.81
C GLU A 30 3.96 -11.18 15.30
N ALA A 31 3.17 -10.20 14.85
CA ALA A 31 3.40 -8.79 15.16
C ALA A 31 3.14 -8.41 16.62
N ILE A 32 2.21 -9.13 17.29
CA ILE A 32 1.97 -8.96 18.72
C ILE A 32 3.25 -9.23 19.53
N LEU A 33 4.05 -10.20 19.10
CA LEU A 33 5.30 -10.62 19.75
C LEU A 33 6.49 -9.69 19.46
N PHE A 34 6.35 -8.71 18.56
CA PHE A 34 7.42 -7.75 18.31
C PHE A 34 7.78 -6.97 19.57
N LYS A 35 9.10 -6.85 19.80
CA LYS A 35 9.66 -6.17 20.98
C LYS A 35 9.18 -4.73 21.03
N LEU A 36 8.76 -4.31 22.22
CA LEU A 36 8.32 -2.95 22.49
C LEU A 36 9.53 -2.09 22.92
N GLY A 37 9.69 -0.92 22.32
CA GLY A 37 10.65 0.11 22.74
C GLY A 37 10.02 1.20 23.60
N THR A 38 10.66 2.36 23.63
CA THR A 38 10.12 3.58 24.26
C THR A 38 9.76 4.61 23.19
N LYS A 39 9.09 5.70 23.58
CA LYS A 39 8.72 6.80 22.67
C LYS A 39 9.93 7.35 21.89
N ASN A 40 11.07 7.52 22.57
CA ASN A 40 12.27 8.11 22.00
C ASN A 40 13.23 7.06 21.40
N LYS A 41 13.00 5.77 21.69
CA LYS A 41 13.82 4.65 21.20
C LYS A 41 12.89 3.48 20.85
N PRO A 42 12.07 3.60 19.79
CA PRO A 42 11.24 2.49 19.35
C PRO A 42 12.12 1.32 18.88
N LYS A 43 11.65 0.09 19.08
CA LYS A 43 12.40 -1.10 18.66
C LYS A 43 12.09 -1.43 17.21
N LYS A 44 13.15 -1.53 16.41
CA LYS A 44 13.10 -2.01 15.02
C LYS A 44 12.92 -3.53 15.00
N THR A 45 11.99 -4.00 14.18
CA THR A 45 11.83 -5.40 13.82
C THR A 45 12.00 -5.54 12.31
N HIS A 46 13.03 -6.27 11.89
CA HIS A 46 13.29 -6.57 10.48
C HIS A 46 12.22 -7.53 9.92
N ILE A 47 11.72 -7.22 8.71
CA ILE A 47 10.68 -8.00 8.03
C ILE A 47 11.24 -8.71 6.80
N THR A 48 11.95 -7.98 5.94
CA THR A 48 12.67 -8.52 4.77
C THR A 48 13.75 -7.53 4.31
N THR A 49 14.68 -8.00 3.50
CA THR A 49 15.65 -7.17 2.77
C THR A 49 15.33 -7.24 1.28
N LEU A 50 15.40 -6.10 0.60
CA LEU A 50 15.18 -5.97 -0.85
C LEU A 50 16.49 -6.16 -1.63
N PHE A 51 16.40 -6.26 -2.95
CA PHE A 51 17.55 -6.57 -3.82
C PHE A 51 18.68 -5.53 -3.78
N ASP A 52 18.37 -4.28 -3.45
CA ASP A 52 19.31 -3.17 -3.28
C ASP A 52 19.80 -3.02 -1.84
N SER A 53 19.65 -4.08 -1.03
CA SER A 53 19.97 -4.10 0.40
C SER A 53 19.13 -3.18 1.28
N LYS A 54 18.05 -2.58 0.75
CA LYS A 54 17.11 -1.82 1.59
C LYS A 54 16.39 -2.74 2.56
N GLU A 55 16.21 -2.28 3.79
CA GLU A 55 15.54 -3.04 4.83
C GLU A 55 14.08 -2.59 4.99
N VAL A 56 13.17 -3.55 4.95
CA VAL A 56 11.76 -3.37 5.27
C VAL A 56 11.55 -3.77 6.72
N CYS A 57 10.98 -2.88 7.53
CA CYS A 57 10.87 -3.09 8.98
C CYS A 57 9.64 -2.44 9.61
N PHE A 58 9.32 -2.89 10.82
CA PHE A 58 8.44 -2.14 11.74
C PHE A 58 9.22 -1.50 12.87
N TYR A 59 8.66 -0.43 13.41
CA TYR A 59 9.03 0.16 14.67
C TYR A 59 7.86 0.09 15.65
N LYS A 60 8.17 -0.25 16.91
CA LYS A 60 7.18 -0.33 17.98
C LYS A 60 7.72 0.32 19.26
N PRO A 61 6.98 1.20 19.95
CA PRO A 61 5.58 1.57 19.72
C PRO A 61 5.35 2.59 18.58
N GLY A 62 4.16 2.56 17.99
CA GLY A 62 3.65 3.59 17.09
C GLY A 62 2.94 4.75 17.82
N LYS A 63 2.41 5.70 17.04
CA LYS A 63 1.81 6.94 17.55
C LYS A 63 0.58 6.70 18.43
N GLU A 64 -0.22 5.68 18.11
CA GLU A 64 -1.49 5.39 18.80
C GLU A 64 -1.28 4.72 20.16
N TYR A 65 -0.10 4.16 20.41
CA TYR A 65 0.30 3.65 21.72
C TYR A 65 0.20 4.72 22.81
N PHE A 66 0.51 5.98 22.47
CA PHE A 66 0.59 7.09 23.42
C PHE A 66 -0.68 7.95 23.47
N ARG A 67 -1.77 7.56 22.82
CA ARG A 67 -3.02 8.31 22.87
C ARG A 67 -3.62 8.26 24.27
N LYS A 68 -4.09 9.42 24.75
CA LYS A 68 -4.78 9.52 26.06
C LYS A 68 -6.09 8.73 26.06
N ALA A 69 -6.88 8.86 25.00
CA ALA A 69 -8.10 8.10 24.80
C ALA A 69 -7.80 6.88 23.91
N ASN A 70 -8.09 5.68 24.42
CA ASN A 70 -7.93 4.40 23.71
C ASN A 70 -6.51 4.17 23.16
N PRO A 71 -5.49 4.02 24.03
CA PRO A 71 -4.15 3.65 23.58
C PRO A 71 -4.16 2.27 22.90
N ASN A 72 -3.39 2.12 21.83
CA ASN A 72 -3.21 0.84 21.16
C ASN A 72 -1.81 0.28 21.42
N ILE A 73 -1.72 -0.70 22.32
CA ILE A 73 -0.43 -1.31 22.74
C ILE A 73 0.30 -2.04 21.61
N HIS A 74 -0.40 -2.37 20.53
CA HIS A 74 0.14 -3.11 19.40
C HIS A 74 0.42 -2.21 18.19
N ASP A 75 0.12 -0.90 18.28
CA ASP A 75 0.42 0.03 17.19
C ASP A 75 1.91 0.05 16.90
N MET A 76 2.21 0.01 15.61
CA MET A 76 3.56 0.03 15.04
C MET A 76 3.57 0.97 13.83
N PHE A 77 4.76 1.37 13.39
CA PHE A 77 4.89 2.14 12.16
C PHE A 77 5.88 1.50 11.19
N PRO A 78 5.56 1.47 9.89
CA PRO A 78 6.43 0.92 8.86
C PRO A 78 7.68 1.78 8.64
N GLY A 79 8.73 1.15 8.13
CA GLY A 79 9.95 1.83 7.69
C GLY A 79 10.62 1.10 6.53
N ILE A 80 11.24 1.88 5.65
CA ILE A 80 12.06 1.44 4.52
C ILE A 80 13.42 2.11 4.69
N TRP A 81 14.45 1.33 4.97
CA TRP A 81 15.78 1.84 5.29
C TRP A 81 16.75 1.65 4.16
N ASN A 82 17.42 2.74 3.79
CA ASN A 82 18.49 2.78 2.82
C ASN A 82 19.69 3.46 3.47
N ASN A 83 20.80 2.75 3.65
CA ASN A 83 22.06 3.30 4.19
C ASN A 83 21.90 4.16 5.47
N GLY A 84 21.10 3.69 6.43
CA GLY A 84 20.89 4.41 7.69
C GLY A 84 19.85 5.54 7.64
N ILE A 85 19.14 5.70 6.52
CA ILE A 85 18.05 6.68 6.36
C ILE A 85 16.73 5.93 6.18
N ASN A 86 15.69 6.33 6.92
CA ASN A 86 14.33 5.87 6.69
C ASN A 86 13.68 6.72 5.58
N GLU A 87 13.57 6.19 4.37
CA GLU A 87 13.06 6.93 3.19
C GLU A 87 11.57 7.27 3.27
N VAL A 88 10.85 6.59 4.18
CA VAL A 88 9.41 6.76 4.42
C VAL A 88 9.11 7.36 5.80
N ASP A 89 10.08 8.00 6.43
CA ASP A 89 9.86 8.64 7.73
C ASP A 89 8.79 9.73 7.64
N GLY A 90 7.86 9.72 8.60
CA GLY A 90 6.75 10.67 8.62
C GLY A 90 5.72 10.54 7.49
N TRP A 91 5.82 9.53 6.61
CA TRP A 91 4.87 9.35 5.51
C TRP A 91 3.43 9.21 6.01
N THR A 92 2.54 9.95 5.35
CA THR A 92 1.10 9.95 5.60
C THR A 92 0.33 9.35 4.41
N PHE A 93 -1.00 9.23 4.53
CA PHE A 93 -1.82 8.77 3.40
C PHE A 93 -1.73 9.72 2.20
N GLU A 94 -1.49 11.00 2.44
CA GLU A 94 -1.28 12.02 1.43
C GLU A 94 -0.04 11.75 0.58
N ASN A 95 1.07 11.29 1.20
CA ASN A 95 2.26 10.89 0.46
C ASN A 95 1.97 9.68 -0.46
N LEU A 96 1.19 8.71 0.03
CA LEU A 96 0.79 7.53 -0.76
C LEU A 96 -0.04 7.93 -1.99
N TRP A 97 -1.04 8.80 -1.79
CA TRP A 97 -1.87 9.27 -2.90
C TRP A 97 -1.07 10.12 -3.86
N GLU A 98 -0.21 11.01 -3.37
CA GLU A 98 0.68 11.81 -4.21
C GLU A 98 1.55 10.93 -5.11
N TYR A 99 2.22 9.92 -4.55
CA TYR A 99 3.04 8.97 -5.30
C TYR A 99 2.24 8.33 -6.44
N LEU A 100 1.04 7.83 -6.13
CA LEU A 100 0.14 7.20 -7.11
C LEU A 100 -0.38 8.17 -8.19
N ILE A 101 -0.64 9.42 -7.85
CA ILE A 101 -1.07 10.44 -8.80
C ILE A 101 0.08 10.90 -9.70
N LYS A 102 1.31 10.99 -9.19
CA LYS A 102 2.49 11.24 -10.02
C LYS A 102 2.65 10.15 -11.08
N ILE A 103 2.47 8.88 -10.70
CA ILE A 103 2.43 7.75 -11.65
C ILE A 103 1.35 7.95 -12.72
N SER A 104 0.15 8.39 -12.34
CA SER A 104 -0.95 8.58 -13.30
C SER A 104 -0.68 9.70 -14.30
N ILE A 105 -0.02 10.78 -13.88
CA ILE A 105 0.41 11.89 -14.74
C ILE A 105 1.55 11.47 -15.67
N ILE A 106 2.43 10.57 -15.23
CA ILE A 106 3.48 10.00 -16.07
C ILE A 106 2.86 9.08 -17.12
N ASN A 107 2.08 8.07 -16.69
CA ASN A 107 1.48 7.08 -17.57
C ASN A 107 0.21 6.44 -16.96
N GLN A 108 -0.94 6.67 -17.62
CA GLN A 108 -2.24 6.15 -17.20
C GLN A 108 -2.33 4.62 -17.20
N ILE A 109 -1.68 3.95 -18.16
CA ILE A 109 -1.66 2.49 -18.23
C ILE A 109 -0.87 1.94 -17.05
N THR A 110 0.31 2.51 -16.78
CA THR A 110 1.15 2.13 -15.64
C THR A 110 0.42 2.33 -14.32
N PHE A 111 -0.29 3.44 -14.15
CA PHE A 111 -1.12 3.66 -12.98
C PHE A 111 -2.12 2.53 -12.73
N LYS A 112 -2.89 2.12 -13.75
CA LYS A 112 -3.83 1.00 -13.64
C LYS A 112 -3.12 -0.31 -13.24
N LYS A 113 -1.95 -0.59 -13.82
CA LYS A 113 -1.15 -1.77 -13.48
C LYS A 113 -0.72 -1.77 -12.01
N VAL A 114 -0.23 -0.63 -11.51
CA VAL A 114 0.16 -0.47 -10.09
C VAL A 114 -1.04 -0.66 -9.16
N LEU A 115 -2.20 -0.10 -9.51
CA LEU A 115 -3.44 -0.30 -8.72
C LEU A 115 -3.86 -1.77 -8.64
N VAL A 116 -3.66 -2.55 -9.71
CA VAL A 116 -3.91 -4.01 -9.67
C VAL A 116 -2.91 -4.73 -8.78
N ILE A 117 -1.63 -4.35 -8.78
CA ILE A 117 -0.64 -4.94 -7.86
C ILE A 117 -1.01 -4.62 -6.40
N LEU A 118 -1.46 -3.39 -6.12
CA LEU A 118 -2.00 -3.03 -4.80
C LEU A 118 -3.25 -3.83 -4.42
N TYR A 119 -4.14 -4.11 -5.39
CA TYR A 119 -5.29 -4.98 -5.17
C TYR A 119 -4.85 -6.40 -4.79
N ARG A 120 -3.85 -6.96 -5.47
CA ARG A 120 -3.28 -8.27 -5.11
C ARG A 120 -2.68 -8.27 -3.70
N ASN A 121 -1.97 -7.19 -3.34
CA ASN A 121 -1.41 -6.98 -2.01
C ASN A 121 -2.50 -6.90 -0.93
N CYS A 122 -3.61 -6.19 -1.19
CA CYS A 122 -4.79 -6.11 -0.33
C CYS A 122 -5.30 -7.49 0.11
N PHE A 123 -5.25 -8.47 -0.79
CA PHE A 123 -5.77 -9.81 -0.57
C PHE A 123 -4.70 -10.88 -0.33
N LEU A 124 -3.46 -10.46 -0.06
CA LEU A 124 -2.34 -11.36 0.24
C LEU A 124 -2.08 -12.42 -0.85
N LEU A 125 -2.34 -12.07 -2.12
CA LEU A 125 -2.20 -13.01 -3.24
C LEU A 125 -0.74 -13.32 -3.58
N ASP A 126 0.15 -12.38 -3.29
CA ASP A 126 1.59 -12.46 -3.54
C ASP A 126 2.37 -12.66 -2.23
N HIS A 127 1.74 -13.29 -1.23
CA HIS A 127 2.36 -13.57 0.06
C HIS A 127 2.62 -15.05 0.25
N LEU A 128 3.88 -15.36 0.58
CA LEU A 128 4.36 -16.71 0.85
C LEU A 128 4.83 -16.85 2.29
N GLU A 129 4.69 -18.05 2.82
CA GLU A 129 5.27 -18.46 4.10
C GLU A 129 6.75 -18.78 3.87
N ILE A 130 7.63 -17.84 4.19
CA ILE A 130 9.08 -18.01 3.95
C ILE A 130 9.75 -18.88 5.03
N LYS A 131 9.10 -18.99 6.20
CA LYS A 131 9.45 -19.83 7.35
C LYS A 131 8.16 -20.13 8.12
N PRO A 132 8.09 -21.20 8.92
CA PRO A 132 6.90 -21.49 9.73
C PRO A 132 6.42 -20.27 10.52
N GLY A 133 5.16 -19.88 10.31
CA GLY A 133 4.51 -18.73 10.91
C GLY A 133 4.91 -17.36 10.34
N LYS A 134 5.70 -17.28 9.26
CA LYS A 134 6.23 -16.02 8.71
C LYS A 134 5.79 -15.80 7.26
N TYR A 135 4.63 -15.16 7.12
CA TYR A 135 4.14 -14.72 5.81
C TYR A 135 4.72 -13.35 5.44
N ARG A 136 5.28 -13.23 4.24
CA ARG A 136 5.86 -12.00 3.70
C ARG A 136 5.31 -11.69 2.32
N TYR A 137 5.24 -10.41 1.97
CA TYR A 137 5.06 -10.03 0.57
C TYR A 137 6.27 -10.54 -0.20
N HIS A 138 6.05 -11.53 -1.04
CA HIS A 138 7.07 -12.26 -1.76
C HIS A 138 6.51 -12.59 -3.15
N PRO A 139 6.40 -11.58 -4.03
CA PRO A 139 5.89 -11.79 -5.37
C PRO A 139 6.73 -12.81 -6.12
N SER A 140 6.09 -13.61 -6.98
CA SER A 140 6.83 -14.56 -7.82
C SER A 140 7.75 -13.81 -8.79
N LYS A 141 8.74 -14.52 -9.36
CA LYS A 141 9.69 -13.93 -10.33
C LYS A 141 8.98 -13.18 -11.47
N SER A 142 7.90 -13.74 -12.00
CA SER A 142 7.11 -13.08 -13.05
C SER A 142 6.46 -11.77 -12.62
N ILE A 143 6.02 -11.67 -11.35
CA ILE A 143 5.46 -10.42 -10.80
C ILE A 143 6.58 -9.43 -10.51
N LEU A 144 7.73 -9.88 -10.01
CA LEU A 144 8.90 -9.04 -9.79
C LEU A 144 9.42 -8.44 -11.10
N ASP A 145 9.57 -9.25 -12.15
CA ASP A 145 9.99 -8.78 -13.47
C ASP A 145 8.99 -7.77 -14.05
N TYR A 146 7.70 -7.93 -13.74
CA TYR A 146 6.67 -6.98 -14.13
C TYR A 146 6.76 -5.65 -13.37
N ILE A 147 7.02 -5.70 -12.06
CA ILE A 147 7.25 -4.51 -11.22
C ILE A 147 8.50 -3.76 -11.70
N GLU A 148 9.60 -4.47 -11.97
CA GLU A 148 10.86 -3.89 -12.44
C GLU A 148 10.70 -3.19 -13.79
N LYS A 149 9.95 -3.79 -14.73
CA LYS A 149 9.63 -3.16 -16.01
C LYS A 149 8.78 -1.89 -15.84
N ILE A 150 7.84 -1.89 -14.90
CA ILE A 150 7.06 -0.69 -14.57
C ILE A 150 8.00 0.40 -14.01
N GLU A 151 8.83 0.04 -13.04
CA GLU A 151 9.77 0.93 -12.36
C GLU A 151 10.71 1.62 -13.35
N PHE A 152 11.27 0.85 -14.29
CA PHE A 152 12.16 1.37 -15.33
C PHE A 152 11.49 2.50 -16.13
N GLY A 153 10.21 2.36 -16.47
CA GLY A 153 9.47 3.40 -17.19
C GLY A 153 9.02 4.59 -16.33
N LEU A 154 9.07 4.49 -15.00
CA LEU A 154 8.67 5.56 -14.08
C LEU A 154 9.84 6.45 -13.66
N LYS A 155 11.04 5.88 -13.53
CA LYS A 155 12.22 6.57 -12.96
C LYS A 155 12.52 7.90 -13.65
N ASP A 156 12.60 7.89 -14.99
CA ASP A 156 12.86 9.10 -15.77
C ASP A 156 11.64 10.05 -15.73
N GLY A 157 10.42 9.49 -15.75
CA GLY A 157 9.18 10.27 -15.69
C GLY A 157 9.02 11.07 -14.39
N PHE A 158 9.47 10.54 -13.24
CA PHE A 158 9.45 11.29 -11.98
C PHE A 158 10.39 12.48 -12.02
N LEU A 159 11.61 12.28 -12.52
CA LEU A 159 12.60 13.35 -12.65
C LEU A 159 12.14 14.41 -13.67
N ASP A 160 11.71 13.98 -14.86
CA ASP A 160 11.35 14.87 -15.97
C ASP A 160 10.13 15.73 -15.66
N LYS A 161 9.10 15.17 -15.01
CA LYS A 161 7.84 15.89 -14.78
C LYS A 161 7.77 16.62 -13.45
N PHE A 162 8.49 16.15 -12.43
CA PHE A 162 8.36 16.65 -11.06
C PHE A 162 9.67 17.13 -10.47
N ASN A 163 10.81 16.86 -11.11
CA ASN A 163 12.13 17.12 -10.57
C ASN A 163 12.33 16.49 -9.18
N THR A 164 11.74 15.32 -8.95
CA THR A 164 11.86 14.57 -7.69
C THR A 164 12.47 13.19 -7.90
N LYS A 165 13.21 12.73 -6.90
CA LYS A 165 13.60 11.32 -6.75
C LYS A 165 12.64 10.69 -5.75
N GLU A 166 11.82 9.77 -6.22
CA GLU A 166 10.88 9.02 -5.39
C GLU A 166 11.50 7.69 -4.93
N ILE A 167 10.89 7.06 -3.92
CA ILE A 167 11.22 5.65 -3.60
C ILE A 167 10.82 4.74 -4.77
N GLY A 168 11.49 3.61 -4.92
CA GLY A 168 11.13 2.64 -5.95
C GLY A 168 9.76 2.00 -5.70
N LEU A 169 9.14 1.49 -6.77
CA LEU A 169 7.82 0.88 -6.73
C LEU A 169 7.79 -0.33 -5.80
N LEU A 170 8.85 -1.14 -5.76
CA LEU A 170 8.90 -2.31 -4.89
C LEU A 170 8.89 -1.90 -3.40
N GLU A 171 9.64 -0.87 -3.05
CA GLU A 171 9.67 -0.24 -1.73
C GLU A 171 8.30 0.31 -1.34
N PHE A 172 7.66 1.02 -2.27
CA PHE A 172 6.30 1.53 -2.09
C PHE A 172 5.29 0.40 -1.82
N LEU A 173 5.35 -0.69 -2.59
CA LEU A 173 4.47 -1.85 -2.42
C LEU A 173 4.69 -2.56 -1.08
N HIS A 174 5.94 -2.70 -0.64
CA HIS A 174 6.27 -3.21 0.69
C HIS A 174 5.78 -2.30 1.80
N PHE A 175 5.92 -0.98 1.65
CA PHE A 175 5.41 0.00 2.60
C PHE A 175 3.89 -0.11 2.77
N VAL A 176 3.15 -0.22 1.66
CA VAL A 176 1.68 -0.42 1.71
C VAL A 176 1.29 -1.76 2.33
N ASP A 177 2.04 -2.84 2.10
CA ASP A 177 1.82 -4.12 2.79
C ASP A 177 1.96 -3.98 4.32
N LEU A 178 3.02 -3.30 4.76
CA LEU A 178 3.26 -3.06 6.18
C LEU A 178 2.16 -2.18 6.80
N LEU A 179 1.69 -1.15 6.09
CA LEU A 179 0.56 -0.34 6.55
C LEU A 179 -0.70 -1.19 6.72
N GLY A 180 -1.02 -2.03 5.74
CA GLY A 180 -2.15 -2.95 5.84
C GLY A 180 -2.01 -3.93 7.00
N TRP A 181 -0.79 -4.40 7.28
CA TRP A 181 -0.51 -5.27 8.42
C TRP A 181 -0.68 -4.54 9.77
N ASN A 182 -0.17 -3.31 9.92
CA ASN A 182 -0.39 -2.53 11.13
C ASN A 182 -1.87 -2.31 11.41
N GLU A 183 -2.63 -1.95 10.38
CA GLU A 183 -4.07 -1.74 10.50
C GLU A 183 -4.79 -3.04 10.89
N ASP A 184 -4.36 -4.19 10.38
CA ASP A 184 -4.86 -5.49 10.84
C ASP A 184 -4.60 -5.73 12.32
N VAL A 185 -3.38 -5.48 12.78
CA VAL A 185 -2.99 -5.63 14.19
C VAL A 185 -3.82 -4.71 15.08
N LYS A 186 -4.06 -3.46 14.66
CA LYS A 186 -4.82 -2.50 15.45
C LYS A 186 -6.29 -2.88 15.64
N TYR A 187 -6.93 -3.38 14.59
CA TYR A 187 -8.38 -3.58 14.58
C TYR A 187 -8.81 -5.02 14.87
N HIS A 188 -7.93 -5.99 14.64
CA HIS A 188 -8.24 -7.42 14.75
C HIS A 188 -7.38 -8.11 15.81
N THR A 189 -6.91 -7.37 16.82
CA THR A 189 -6.30 -7.92 18.05
C THR A 189 -7.21 -7.66 19.23
N ILE A 190 -7.66 -8.73 19.91
CA ILE A 190 -8.43 -8.66 21.15
C ILE A 190 -7.73 -9.53 22.18
N ASN A 191 -7.46 -8.98 23.37
CA ASN A 191 -6.79 -9.69 24.47
C ASN A 191 -5.49 -10.38 24.03
N GLY A 192 -4.69 -9.70 23.19
CA GLY A 192 -3.41 -10.20 22.69
C GLY A 192 -3.52 -11.38 21.71
N LYS A 193 -4.69 -11.61 21.11
CA LYS A 193 -4.91 -12.68 20.11
C LYS A 193 -5.59 -12.13 18.85
N PRO A 194 -5.32 -12.73 17.67
CA PRO A 194 -6.06 -12.40 16.46
C PRO A 194 -7.54 -12.74 16.60
N TYR A 195 -8.42 -11.78 16.30
CA TYR A 195 -9.86 -11.97 16.33
C TYR A 195 -10.54 -11.20 15.20
N PHE A 196 -11.28 -11.91 14.35
CA PHE A 196 -12.03 -11.35 13.23
C PHE A 196 -13.52 -11.40 13.53
N ASP A 197 -14.10 -10.30 14.02
CA ASP A 197 -15.55 -10.19 14.18
C ASP A 197 -16.22 -9.92 12.82
N SER A 198 -17.36 -10.56 12.61
CA SER A 198 -18.34 -10.20 11.60
C SER A 198 -18.77 -8.72 11.60
N LYS A 199 -18.68 -8.00 12.73
CA LYS A 199 -19.03 -6.58 12.87
C LYS A 199 -17.91 -5.62 12.42
N ASN A 200 -16.64 -6.05 12.51
CA ASN A 200 -15.46 -5.25 12.10
C ASN A 200 -15.04 -5.50 10.65
N LYS A 201 -15.95 -5.93 9.77
CA LYS A 201 -15.66 -6.24 8.35
C LYS A 201 -15.12 -5.06 7.54
N LYS A 202 -15.29 -3.82 8.01
CA LYS A 202 -14.89 -2.59 7.31
C LYS A 202 -13.58 -1.97 7.83
N THR A 203 -12.74 -2.71 8.56
CA THR A 203 -11.49 -2.19 9.13
C THR A 203 -10.28 -3.10 8.82
N GLY A 204 -9.07 -2.61 9.09
CA GLY A 204 -7.82 -3.31 8.80
C GLY A 204 -7.37 -3.20 7.34
N ARG A 205 -6.49 -4.12 6.91
CA ARG A 205 -5.82 -4.15 5.61
C ARG A 205 -6.74 -3.84 4.43
N ILE A 206 -7.86 -4.56 4.32
CA ILE A 206 -8.75 -4.42 3.17
C ILE A 206 -9.24 -2.98 3.07
N ASN A 207 -9.76 -2.42 4.16
CA ASN A 207 -10.25 -1.06 4.15
C ASN A 207 -9.13 -0.07 3.84
N THR A 208 -7.96 -0.24 4.44
CA THR A 208 -6.81 0.65 4.27
C THR A 208 -6.32 0.68 2.83
N ILE A 209 -6.01 -0.48 2.25
CA ILE A 209 -5.43 -0.57 0.90
C ILE A 209 -6.48 -0.25 -0.16
N MET A 210 -7.73 -0.70 0.01
CA MET A 210 -8.79 -0.30 -0.92
C MET A 210 -9.08 1.20 -0.86
N ASN A 211 -9.01 1.85 0.31
CA ASN A 211 -9.16 3.31 0.37
C ASN A 211 -7.99 4.04 -0.31
N ILE A 212 -6.76 3.51 -0.23
CA ILE A 212 -5.63 4.03 -1.00
C ILE A 212 -5.95 3.98 -2.51
N ILE A 213 -6.33 2.80 -3.01
CA ILE A 213 -6.64 2.58 -4.42
C ILE A 213 -7.80 3.46 -4.89
N MET A 214 -8.94 3.41 -4.19
CA MET A 214 -10.17 4.08 -4.63
C MET A 214 -10.01 5.60 -4.63
N LYS A 215 -9.39 6.18 -3.58
CA LYS A 215 -9.14 7.63 -3.53
C LYS A 215 -8.18 8.08 -4.63
N SER A 216 -7.16 7.29 -4.97
CA SER A 216 -6.29 7.60 -6.12
C SER A 216 -7.03 7.56 -7.46
N ILE A 217 -7.94 6.61 -7.69
CA ILE A 217 -8.76 6.57 -8.91
C ILE A 217 -9.60 7.84 -9.03
N MET A 218 -10.31 8.19 -7.96
CA MET A 218 -11.20 9.37 -7.92
C MET A 218 -10.45 10.66 -8.26
N VAL A 219 -9.28 10.82 -7.65
CA VAL A 219 -8.42 11.98 -7.87
C VAL A 219 -7.89 12.01 -9.29
N ASN A 220 -7.50 10.87 -9.84
CA ASN A 220 -7.07 10.78 -11.22
C ASN A 220 -8.19 11.14 -12.21
N GLU A 221 -9.42 10.67 -11.98
CA GLU A 221 -10.57 11.04 -12.83
C GLU A 221 -10.87 12.54 -12.79
N PHE A 222 -10.70 13.18 -11.64
CA PHE A 222 -10.80 14.63 -11.54
C PHE A 222 -9.70 15.34 -12.33
N ILE A 223 -8.45 14.87 -12.22
CA ILE A 223 -7.31 15.42 -12.96
C ILE A 223 -7.53 15.31 -14.47
N LEU A 224 -8.01 14.17 -14.97
CA LEU A 224 -8.29 13.98 -16.40
C LEU A 224 -9.36 14.91 -16.96
N LYS A 225 -10.28 15.39 -16.11
CA LYS A 225 -11.33 16.35 -16.50
C LYS A 225 -10.83 17.79 -16.54
N ILE A 226 -9.67 18.08 -15.95
CA ILE A 226 -9.07 19.42 -15.93
C ILE A 226 -7.92 19.42 -16.94
N ASN A 227 -7.93 20.38 -17.86
CA ASN A 227 -6.81 20.53 -18.79
C ASN A 227 -5.56 21.01 -18.03
N ILE A 228 -4.68 20.06 -17.67
CA ILE A 228 -3.51 20.27 -16.79
C ILE A 228 -2.55 21.33 -17.35
N ASN A 229 -2.53 21.53 -18.67
CA ASN A 229 -1.59 22.44 -19.35
C ASN A 229 -1.76 23.92 -18.98
N LYS A 230 -2.82 24.29 -18.25
CA LYS A 230 -3.07 25.67 -17.80
C LYS A 230 -2.96 25.89 -16.29
N PHE A 231 -2.62 24.88 -15.50
CA PHE A 231 -2.71 24.96 -14.04
C PHE A 231 -1.43 24.52 -13.32
N ASN A 232 -1.17 25.17 -12.18
CA ASN A 232 -0.06 24.82 -11.30
C ASN A 232 -0.33 23.46 -10.64
N LEU A 233 0.45 22.44 -11.01
CA LEU A 233 0.30 21.08 -10.53
C LEU A 233 0.41 20.95 -9.01
N ASN A 234 1.28 21.74 -8.37
CA ASN A 234 1.42 21.76 -6.91
C ASN A 234 0.14 22.30 -6.24
N LEU A 235 -0.53 23.27 -6.87
CA LEU A 235 -1.81 23.78 -6.39
C LEU A 235 -2.93 22.72 -6.54
N ILE A 236 -2.96 21.99 -7.65
CA ILE A 236 -3.93 20.90 -7.86
C ILE A 236 -3.69 19.81 -6.81
N LEU A 237 -2.45 19.34 -6.66
CA LEU A 237 -2.10 18.30 -5.69
C LEU A 237 -2.40 18.74 -4.25
N SER A 238 -2.08 19.97 -3.86
CA SER A 238 -2.38 20.47 -2.50
C SER A 238 -3.89 20.64 -2.25
N THR A 239 -4.66 21.08 -3.25
CA THR A 239 -6.13 21.16 -3.16
C THR A 239 -6.75 19.78 -3.04
N LEU A 240 -6.29 18.82 -3.85
CA LEU A 240 -6.74 17.44 -3.79
C LEU A 240 -6.44 16.81 -2.43
N ARG A 241 -5.23 17.02 -1.89
CA ARG A 241 -4.88 16.57 -0.53
C ARG A 241 -5.92 17.06 0.49
N LYS A 242 -6.30 18.34 0.44
CA LYS A 242 -7.34 18.90 1.32
C LYS A 242 -8.70 18.22 1.13
N LEU A 243 -9.14 18.01 -0.12
CA LEU A 243 -10.43 17.36 -0.40
C LEU A 243 -10.46 15.91 0.09
N ILE A 244 -9.37 15.17 -0.09
CA ILE A 244 -9.28 13.77 0.36
C ILE A 244 -9.32 13.68 1.89
N ASN A 245 -8.66 14.61 2.59
CA ASN A 245 -8.61 14.66 4.05
C ASN A 245 -9.96 14.98 4.68
N ASN A 246 -10.77 15.78 4.00
CA ASN A 246 -12.11 16.12 4.45
C ASN A 246 -13.18 15.09 4.00
N ASN A 247 -12.77 13.99 3.35
CA ASN A 247 -13.68 12.97 2.78
C ASN A 247 -14.76 13.55 1.86
N LEU A 248 -14.46 14.65 1.15
CA LEU A 248 -15.40 15.37 0.30
C LEU A 248 -15.46 14.84 -1.15
N ILE A 249 -15.02 13.59 -1.37
CA ILE A 249 -14.88 13.04 -2.72
C ILE A 249 -15.72 11.75 -2.85
N TYR A 250 -16.42 11.63 -3.97
CA TYR A 250 -17.29 10.50 -4.34
C TYR A 250 -16.54 9.17 -4.44
N LYS A 251 -16.96 8.13 -3.71
CA LYS A 251 -16.36 6.79 -3.79
C LYS A 251 -16.93 5.96 -4.96
N PRO A 252 -16.10 5.44 -5.88
CA PRO A 252 -16.58 4.62 -7.00
C PRO A 252 -17.29 3.36 -6.50
N THR A 253 -18.30 2.94 -7.23
CA THR A 253 -18.95 1.65 -7.06
C THR A 253 -18.01 0.50 -7.44
N ASN A 254 -18.30 -0.72 -6.97
CA ASN A 254 -17.54 -1.90 -7.37
C ASN A 254 -17.52 -2.08 -8.90
N ARG A 255 -18.62 -1.75 -9.59
CA ARG A 255 -18.72 -1.86 -11.05
C ARG A 255 -17.76 -0.87 -11.74
N GLU A 256 -17.75 0.38 -11.30
CA GLU A 256 -16.84 1.41 -11.83
C GLU A 256 -15.38 1.05 -11.55
N PHE A 257 -15.07 0.58 -10.34
CA PHE A 257 -13.74 0.11 -9.99
C PHE A 257 -13.23 -0.99 -10.94
N ILE A 258 -14.05 -2.01 -11.18
CA ILE A 258 -13.71 -3.12 -12.08
C ILE A 258 -13.52 -2.62 -13.50
N ASN A 259 -14.44 -1.78 -13.99
CA ASN A 259 -14.37 -1.23 -15.33
C ASN A 259 -13.12 -0.35 -15.51
N TYR A 260 -12.74 0.42 -14.48
CA TYR A 260 -11.56 1.28 -14.50
C TYR A 260 -10.28 0.46 -14.67
N LEU A 261 -10.17 -0.68 -13.98
CA LEU A 261 -8.98 -1.54 -13.98
C LEU A 261 -8.96 -2.60 -15.09
N ASN A 262 -10.00 -2.70 -15.91
CA ASN A 262 -9.99 -3.52 -17.13
C ASN A 262 -8.88 -3.03 -18.09
N PRO A 263 -8.07 -3.91 -18.73
CA PRO A 263 -8.14 -5.39 -18.75
C PRO A 263 -7.32 -6.12 -17.68
N PHE A 264 -6.74 -5.40 -16.73
CA PHE A 264 -5.83 -5.98 -15.74
C PHE A 264 -6.58 -6.67 -14.57
N LEU A 265 -7.79 -6.21 -14.25
CA LEU A 265 -8.69 -6.81 -13.25
C LEU A 265 -9.94 -7.37 -13.94
N ILE A 266 -10.10 -8.70 -13.95
CA ILE A 266 -11.12 -9.43 -14.71
C ILE A 266 -12.13 -10.16 -13.80
N LYS A 267 -13.35 -10.39 -14.31
CA LYS A 267 -14.50 -10.92 -13.56
C LYS A 267 -14.46 -12.41 -13.24
#